data_AF-A0A1B8EQW7-F1
#
_entry.id   AF-A0A1B8EQW7-F1
#
_cell.length_a   1.000
_cell.length_b   1.000
_cell.length_c   1.000
_cell.angle_alpha   90.00
_cell.angle_beta   90.00
_cell.angle_gamma   90.00
#
_symmetry.space_group_name_H-M   'P 1'
#
loop_
_entity.id
_entity.type
_entity.pdbx_description
1 polymer ?
#
loop_
_entity_poly.entity_id
_entity_poly.type
_entity_poly.pdbx_seq_one_letter_code
_entity_poly.pdbx_strand_id
1 'polypeptide(L)' 'MGVPFETLIPFAIMLTMFGITGAGLSKVRAMQNGGKLMDRDRRLTGFLRGQTGSAIAPAGFELNNPWRLEKRFR' A
#
# COMPACT_ATOMS: atom_id res chain seq x y z
N MET A 1 22.45 40.80 12.37
CA MET A 1 23.26 39.57 12.32
C MET A 1 22.53 38.60 11.40
N GLY A 2 23.14 38.13 10.31
CA GLY A 2 22.52 37.13 9.42
C GLY A 2 22.46 35.76 10.09
N VAL A 3 21.52 34.91 9.67
CA VAL A 3 21.42 33.53 10.17
C VAL A 3 22.66 32.74 9.72
N PRO A 4 23.38 32.06 10.63
CA PRO A 4 24.55 31.26 10.27
C PRO A 4 24.13 29.98 9.54
N PHE A 5 24.19 29.99 8.21
CA PHE A 5 23.70 28.92 7.34
C PHE A 5 24.42 27.58 7.56
N GLU A 6 25.67 27.62 8.03
CA GLU A 6 26.47 26.46 8.37
C GLU A 6 25.78 25.58 9.43
N THR A 7 25.06 26.20 10.35
CA THR A 7 24.28 25.48 11.38
C THR A 7 23.05 24.78 10.80
N LEU A 8 22.58 25.19 9.62
CA LEU A 8 21.41 24.61 8.94
C LEU A 8 21.78 23.45 8.01
N ILE A 9 23.05 23.36 7.59
CA ILE A 9 23.54 22.30 6.68
C ILE A 9 23.23 20.90 7.23
N PRO A 10 23.52 20.57 8.50
CA PRO A 10 23.21 19.24 9.04
C PRO A 10 21.71 18.93 9.02
N PHE A 11 20.86 19.92 9.33
CA PHE A 11 19.41 19.75 9.32
C PHE A 11 18.86 19.57 7.91
N ALA A 12 19.39 20.28 6.92
CA ALA A 12 19.04 20.11 5.52
C ALA A 12 19.40 18.70 5.01
N ILE A 13 20.57 18.18 5.39
CA ILE A 13 20.97 16.81 5.05
C ILE A 13 20.02 15.80 5.69
N MET A 14 19.69 15.93 6.97
CA MET A 14 18.74 15.04 7.63
C MET A 14 17.36 15.07 6.94
N LEU A 15 16.84 16.27 6.67
CA LEU A 15 15.54 16.44 6.02
C LEU A 15 15.51 15.78 4.63
N THR A 16 16.56 15.94 3.84
CA THR A 16 16.65 15.32 2.51
C THR A 16 16.71 13.80 2.60
N MET A 17 17.48 13.23 3.54
CA MET A 17 17.53 11.77 3.72
C MET A 17 16.18 11.18 4.14
N PHE A 18 15.49 11.81 5.09
CA PHE A 18 14.15 11.39 5.50
C PHE A 18 13.13 11.56 4.36
N GLY A 19 13.23 12.64 3.60
CA GLY A 19 12.40 12.89 2.42
C GLY A 19 12.56 11.82 1.35
N ILE A 20 13.80 11.49 0.98
CA ILE A 20 14.12 10.43 0.00
C ILE A 20 13.59 9.08 0.49
N THR A 21 13.83 8.74 1.75
CA THR A 21 13.40 7.47 2.33
C THR A 21 11.87 7.34 2.35
N GLY A 22 11.17 8.38 2.81
CA GLY A 22 9.72 8.42 2.85
C GLY A 22 9.09 8.34 1.46
N ALA A 23 9.60 9.12 0.50
CA ALA A 23 9.13 9.10 -0.89
C ALA A 23 9.42 7.73 -1.55
N GLY A 24 10.61 7.18 -1.33
CA GLY A 24 11.02 5.88 -1.85
C GLY A 24 10.13 4.74 -1.34
N LEU A 25 9.94 4.64 -0.03
CA LEU A 25 9.07 3.64 0.59
C LEU A 25 7.61 3.81 0.16
N SER A 26 7.10 5.04 0.07
CA SER A 26 5.75 5.32 -0.41
C SER A 26 5.55 4.83 -1.84
N LYS A 27 6.51 5.12 -2.74
CA LYS A 27 6.46 4.66 -4.13
C LYS A 27 6.54 3.14 -4.23
N VAL A 28 7.46 2.49 -3.50
CA VAL A 28 7.57 1.03 -3.48
C VAL A 28 6.28 0.40 -2.99
N ARG A 29 5.70 0.92 -1.91
CA ARG A 29 4.42 0.44 -1.36
C ARG A 29 3.27 0.67 -2.33
N ALA A 30 3.24 1.80 -3.04
CA ALA A 30 2.23 2.05 -4.07
C ALA A 30 2.36 1.07 -5.25
N MET A 31 3.59 0.80 -5.72
CA MET A 31 3.85 -0.21 -6.76
C MET A 31 3.50 -1.63 -6.28
N GLN A 32 3.79 -1.95 -5.03
CA GLN A 32 3.47 -3.24 -4.41
C GLN A 32 1.99 -3.39 -4.05
N ASN A 33 1.23 -2.33 -3.81
CA ASN A 33 -0.18 -2.49 -3.42
C ASN A 33 -1.14 -2.16 -4.56
N GLY A 34 -0.65 -1.49 -5.61
CA GLY A 34 -1.46 -1.03 -6.74
C GLY A 34 -2.58 -0.06 -6.36
N GLY A 35 -2.66 0.37 -5.09
CA GLY A 35 -3.71 1.23 -4.53
C GLY A 35 -5.08 0.56 -4.34
N LYS A 36 -5.14 -0.77 -4.18
CA LYS A 36 -6.38 -1.56 -4.42
C LYS A 36 -6.81 -2.44 -3.25
N LEU A 37 -8.10 -2.83 -3.25
CA LEU A 37 -8.71 -3.71 -2.26
C LEU A 37 -8.43 -5.19 -2.61
N MET A 38 -7.27 -5.68 -2.16
CA MET A 38 -6.69 -6.95 -2.61
C MET A 38 -7.54 -8.20 -2.36
N ASP A 39 -8.21 -8.31 -1.21
CA ASP A 39 -8.96 -9.53 -0.86
C ASP A 39 -10.22 -9.71 -1.70
N ARG A 40 -10.96 -8.61 -1.96
CA ARG A 40 -12.13 -8.61 -2.84
C ARG A 40 -11.69 -8.83 -4.29
N ASP A 41 -10.69 -8.08 -4.73
CA ASP A 41 -10.21 -8.10 -6.11
C ASP A 41 -9.63 -9.47 -6.50
N ARG A 42 -8.97 -10.15 -5.56
CA ARG A 42 -8.55 -11.54 -5.72
C ARG A 42 -9.73 -12.51 -5.88
N ARG A 43 -10.83 -12.31 -5.16
CA ARG A 43 -12.04 -13.14 -5.31
C ARG A 43 -12.73 -12.91 -6.65
N LEU A 44 -12.70 -11.68 -7.17
CA LEU A 44 -13.31 -11.32 -8.44
C LEU A 44 -12.46 -11.69 -9.66
N THR A 45 -11.14 -11.65 -9.56
CA THR A 45 -10.24 -11.80 -10.73
C THR A 45 -9.31 -13.00 -10.66
N GLY A 46 -9.20 -13.66 -9.50
CA GLY A 46 -8.22 -14.72 -9.26
C GLY A 46 -6.79 -14.23 -8.98
N PHE A 47 -6.49 -12.95 -9.24
CA PHE A 47 -5.16 -12.36 -9.06
C PHE A 47 -5.14 -11.38 -7.88
N LEU A 48 -4.08 -11.43 -7.06
CA LEU A 48 -3.90 -10.57 -5.87
C LEU A 48 -3.99 -9.05 -6.15
N ARG A 49 -3.77 -8.63 -7.40
CA ARG A 49 -3.83 -7.23 -7.86
C ARG A 49 -4.65 -7.05 -9.15
N GLY A 50 -5.42 -8.06 -9.53
CA GLY A 50 -6.26 -7.99 -10.73
C GLY A 50 -7.45 -7.07 -10.51
N GLN A 51 -7.79 -6.23 -11.49
CA GLN A 51 -9.03 -5.46 -11.48
C GLN A 51 -9.94 -5.94 -12.59
N THR A 52 -11.24 -5.94 -12.31
CA THR A 52 -12.28 -6.12 -13.33
C THR A 52 -13.24 -4.94 -13.26
N GLY A 53 -13.57 -4.38 -14.43
CA GLY A 53 -14.61 -3.37 -14.61
C GLY A 53 -15.95 -3.96 -15.05
N SER A 54 -16.10 -5.29 -15.02
CA SER A 54 -17.34 -5.95 -15.45
C SER A 54 -18.50 -5.58 -14.52
N ALA A 55 -19.62 -5.15 -15.11
CA ALA A 55 -20.83 -4.87 -14.34
C ALA A 55 -21.43 -6.12 -13.68
N ILE A 56 -21.19 -7.29 -14.28
CA ILE A 56 -21.64 -8.60 -13.80
C ILE A 56 -20.43 -9.35 -13.21
N ALA A 57 -20.61 -9.94 -12.03
CA ALA A 57 -19.59 -10.73 -11.36
C ALA A 57 -19.44 -12.12 -12.02
N PRO A 58 -18.25 -12.75 -11.97
CA PRO A 58 -18.05 -14.08 -12.51
C PRO A 58 -18.87 -15.13 -11.75
N ALA A 59 -19.29 -16.18 -12.46
CA ALA A 59 -20.00 -17.30 -11.87
C ALA A 59 -19.19 -17.93 -10.71
N GLY A 60 -19.86 -18.25 -9.61
CA GLY A 60 -19.23 -18.80 -8.40
C GLY A 60 -18.70 -17.76 -7.41
N PHE A 61 -18.68 -16.45 -7.75
CA PHE A 61 -18.36 -15.40 -6.78
C PHE A 61 -19.34 -15.38 -5.59
N GLU A 62 -20.60 -15.73 -5.84
CA GLU A 62 -21.68 -15.83 -4.85
C GLU A 62 -21.38 -16.85 -3.73
N LEU A 63 -20.65 -17.93 -4.07
CA LEU A 63 -20.33 -19.02 -3.15
C LEU A 63 -18.93 -18.87 -2.52
N ASN A 64 -18.10 -17.98 -3.08
CA ASN A 64 -16.71 -17.80 -2.67
C ASN A 64 -16.59 -16.73 -1.55
N ASN A 65 -17.36 -16.85 -0.46
CA ASN A 65 -17.28 -15.96 0.69
C ASN A 65 -16.68 -16.67 1.92
N PRO A 66 -15.34 -16.66 2.09
CA PRO A 66 -14.70 -17.32 3.23
C PRO A 66 -14.85 -16.49 4.51
N TRP A 67 -15.41 -17.11 5.54
CA TRP A 67 -15.35 -16.58 6.91
C TRP A 67 -14.05 -17.03 7.55
N ARG A 68 -13.26 -16.07 8.05
CA ARG A 68 -12.00 -16.39 8.74
C ARG A 68 -12.34 -16.89 10.14
N LEU A 69 -11.88 -18.09 10.47
CA LEU A 69 -11.95 -18.65 11.82
C LEU A 69 -10.65 -18.34 12.55
N GLU A 70 -10.74 -17.79 13.75
CA GLU A 70 -9.59 -17.56 14.62
C GLU A 70 -9.45 -18.71 15.62
N LYS A 71 -8.20 -19.05 15.97
CA LYS A 71 -7.94 -20.00 17.06
C LYS A 71 -8.28 -19.31 18.38
N ARG A 72 -8.86 -20.06 19.33
CA ARG A 72 -9.11 -19.55 20.68
C ARG A 72 -7.79 -19.05 21.29
N PHE A 73 -7.73 -17.76 21.63
CA PHE A 73 -6.60 -17.18 22.36
C PHE A 73 -6.44 -17.92 23.70
N ARG A 74 -5.23 -18.38 23.99
CA ARG A 74 -4.84 -19.05 25.25
C ARG A 74 -3.96 -18.13 26.07
#